data_AF-A0AAD8ZB14-F1
#
_entry.id   AF-A0AAD8ZB14-F1
#
_cell.length_a   1.000
_cell.length_b   1.000
_cell.length_c   1.000
_cell.angle_alpha   90.00
_cell.angle_beta   90.00
_cell.angle_gamma   90.00
#
_symmetry.space_group_name_H-M   'P 1'
#
loop_
_entity.id
_entity.type
_entity.pdbx_description
1 polymer ?
#
loop_
_entity_poly.entity_id
_entity_poly.type
_entity_poly.pdbx_seq_one_letter_code
_entity_poly.pdbx_strand_id
1 'polypeptide(L)'
;MATHILQKMAFLRWTCQDVAKWIESLGYPQYTECFTENFITGKKLVFVNCNYLPRLGITDFEHMKAVSAHVRELLGISEPLWSRSIADPPCDDMGMFLKLKSRTLEKADSFTYTQFINNHK
;
A
#
# COMPACT_ATOMS: atom_id res chain seq x y z
N MET A 1 22.85 1.74 4.96
CA MET A 1 21.82 2.80 4.90
C MET A 1 21.03 2.79 3.60
N ALA A 2 21.65 2.71 2.41
CA ALA A 2 20.93 2.62 1.12
C ALA A 2 20.13 1.30 0.94
N THR A 3 20.65 0.17 1.43
CA THR A 3 20.00 -1.15 1.37
C THR A 3 18.66 -1.18 2.12
N HIS A 4 18.56 -0.50 3.26
CA HIS A 4 17.35 -0.50 4.09
C HIS A 4 16.20 0.33 3.47
N ILE A 5 16.52 1.34 2.65
CA ILE A 5 15.53 2.17 1.93
C ILE A 5 15.09 1.48 0.64
N LEU A 6 16.02 0.81 -0.07
CA LEU A 6 15.70 0.01 -1.26
C LEU A 6 14.86 -1.24 -0.90
N GLN A 7 15.11 -1.84 0.26
CA GLN A 7 14.27 -2.93 0.79
C GLN A 7 12.84 -2.45 1.06
N LYS A 8 12.68 -1.19 1.52
CA LYS A 8 11.38 -0.60 1.92
C LYS A 8 10.41 -0.35 0.75
N MET A 9 10.84 -0.48 -0.51
CA MET A 9 9.96 -0.29 -1.68
C MET A 9 10.02 -1.44 -2.69
N ALA A 10 10.59 -2.59 -2.31
CA ALA A 10 10.62 -3.77 -3.16
C ALA A 10 9.20 -4.20 -3.60
N PHE A 11 8.19 -3.94 -2.75
CA PHE A 11 6.79 -4.22 -3.05
C PHE A 11 6.27 -3.51 -4.30
N LEU A 12 6.83 -2.37 -4.72
CA LEU A 12 6.38 -1.68 -5.94
C LEU A 12 6.59 -2.51 -7.22
N ARG A 13 7.43 -3.54 -7.17
CA ARG A 13 7.69 -4.46 -8.29
C ARG A 13 6.93 -5.78 -8.18
N TRP A 14 6.16 -5.97 -7.10
CA TRP A 14 5.41 -7.20 -6.89
C TRP A 14 4.31 -7.37 -7.94
N THR A 15 4.30 -8.57 -8.52
CA THR A 15 3.20 -9.09 -9.32
C THR A 15 1.99 -9.43 -8.43
N CYS A 16 0.83 -9.73 -9.01
CA CYS A 16 -0.32 -10.15 -8.20
C CYS A 16 -0.06 -11.50 -7.50
N GLN A 17 0.80 -12.35 -8.06
CA GLN A 17 1.24 -13.62 -7.47
C GLN A 17 2.14 -13.38 -6.25
N ASP A 18 3.04 -12.39 -6.32
CA ASP A 18 3.87 -12.01 -5.16
C ASP A 18 3.01 -11.46 -4.01
N VAL A 19 2.00 -10.64 -4.35
CA VAL A 19 1.01 -10.15 -3.37
C VAL A 19 0.22 -11.30 -2.75
N ALA A 20 -0.19 -12.28 -3.54
CA ALA A 20 -0.91 -13.45 -3.05
C ALA A 20 -0.05 -14.28 -2.08
N LYS A 21 1.22 -14.56 -2.42
CA LYS A 21 2.17 -15.24 -1.53
C LYS A 21 2.39 -14.47 -0.22
N TRP A 22 2.45 -13.15 -0.30
CA TRP A 22 2.54 -12.31 0.88
C TRP A 22 1.30 -12.46 1.78
N ILE A 23 0.09 -12.38 1.21
CA ILE A 23 -1.17 -12.59 1.95
C ILE A 23 -1.24 -14.00 2.57
N GLU A 24 -0.80 -15.03 1.84
CA GLU A 24 -0.69 -16.39 2.36
C GLU A 24 0.27 -16.46 3.57
N SER A 25 1.44 -15.83 3.47
CA SER A 25 2.41 -15.77 4.58
C SER A 25 1.92 -15.01 5.81
N LEU A 26 0.91 -14.16 5.68
CA LEU A 26 0.23 -13.49 6.80
C LEU A 26 -0.79 -14.41 7.50
N GLY A 27 -1.00 -15.63 7.00
CA GLY A 27 -1.97 -16.58 7.53
C GLY A 27 -3.36 -16.48 6.91
N TYR A 28 -3.48 -15.84 5.73
CA TYR A 28 -4.75 -15.68 5.02
C TYR A 28 -4.78 -16.36 3.63
N PRO A 29 -4.42 -17.65 3.50
CA PRO A 29 -4.41 -18.36 2.21
C PRO A 29 -5.76 -18.30 1.47
N GLN A 30 -6.88 -18.26 2.21
CA GLN A 30 -8.23 -18.19 1.67
C GLN A 30 -8.52 -16.90 0.88
N TYR A 31 -7.72 -15.85 1.04
CA TYR A 31 -7.91 -14.60 0.32
C TYR A 31 -6.96 -14.42 -0.85
N THR A 32 -6.07 -15.37 -1.10
CA THR A 32 -5.08 -15.29 -2.20
C THR A 32 -5.73 -15.06 -3.57
N GLU A 33 -6.79 -15.82 -3.86
CA GLU A 33 -7.59 -15.69 -5.09
C GLU A 33 -8.23 -14.31 -5.22
N CYS A 34 -8.70 -13.72 -4.12
CA CYS A 34 -9.25 -12.37 -4.10
C CYS A 34 -8.24 -11.34 -4.63
N PHE A 35 -6.95 -11.49 -4.33
CA PHE A 35 -5.91 -10.57 -4.81
C PHE A 35 -5.44 -10.89 -6.25
N THR A 36 -5.37 -12.17 -6.63
CA THR A 36 -4.91 -12.56 -7.99
C THR A 36 -5.96 -12.25 -9.05
N GLU A 37 -7.23 -12.59 -8.81
CA GLU A 37 -8.34 -12.38 -9.76
C GLU A 37 -8.64 -10.89 -9.98
N ASN A 38 -8.46 -10.07 -8.95
CA ASN A 38 -8.62 -8.62 -9.05
C ASN A 38 -7.35 -7.89 -9.53
N PHE A 39 -6.31 -8.64 -9.93
CA PHE A 39 -5.04 -8.12 -10.44
C PHE A 39 -4.41 -7.08 -9.50
N ILE A 40 -4.42 -7.35 -8.19
CA ILE A 40 -3.85 -6.45 -7.19
C ILE A 40 -2.32 -6.64 -7.19
N THR A 41 -1.62 -5.74 -7.89
CA THR A 41 -0.15 -5.67 -7.87
C THR A 41 0.33 -4.88 -6.65
N GLY A 42 1.62 -4.93 -6.33
CA GLY A 42 2.14 -4.20 -5.18
C GLY A 42 1.98 -2.68 -5.28
N LYS A 43 1.94 -2.12 -6.50
CA LYS A 43 1.57 -0.71 -6.74
C LYS A 43 0.13 -0.39 -6.33
N LYS A 44 -0.79 -1.36 -6.42
CA LYS A 44 -2.22 -1.18 -6.07
C LYS A 44 -2.49 -1.35 -4.58
N LEU A 45 -1.55 -1.89 -3.79
CA LEU A 45 -1.70 -2.05 -2.33
C LEU A 45 -1.98 -0.73 -1.61
N VAL A 46 -1.56 0.41 -2.18
CA VAL A 46 -1.88 1.74 -1.65
C VAL A 46 -3.39 2.04 -1.57
N PHE A 47 -4.21 1.32 -2.35
CA PHE A 47 -5.67 1.47 -2.33
C PHE A 47 -6.38 0.42 -1.47
N VAL A 48 -5.65 -0.59 -0.97
CA VAL A 48 -6.21 -1.66 -0.15
C VAL A 48 -6.36 -1.15 1.28
N ASN A 49 -7.59 -0.77 1.64
CA ASN A 49 -7.97 -0.31 2.97
C ASN A 49 -9.29 -0.95 3.42
N CYS A 50 -9.73 -0.70 4.66
CA CYS A 50 -10.99 -1.24 5.19
C CYS A 50 -12.24 -0.90 4.35
N ASN A 51 -12.22 0.12 3.49
CA ASN A 51 -13.33 0.42 2.59
C ASN A 51 -13.30 -0.42 1.30
N TYR A 52 -12.11 -0.80 0.84
CA TYR A 52 -11.92 -1.57 -0.39
C TYR A 52 -11.98 -3.09 -0.16
N LEU A 53 -11.52 -3.57 1.00
CA LEU A 53 -11.45 -4.99 1.34
C LEU A 53 -12.80 -5.74 1.19
N PRO A 54 -13.96 -5.19 1.60
CA PRO A 54 -15.25 -5.84 1.38
C PRO A 54 -15.58 -6.05 -0.10
N ARG A 55 -15.19 -5.10 -0.96
CA ARG A 55 -15.39 -5.20 -2.42
C ARG A 55 -14.46 -6.24 -3.05
N LEU A 56 -13.35 -6.54 -2.39
CA LEU A 56 -12.40 -7.59 -2.79
C LEU A 56 -12.87 -8.98 -2.35
N GLY A 57 -13.89 -9.09 -1.48
CA GLY A 57 -14.38 -10.35 -0.92
C GLY A 57 -13.96 -10.62 0.53
N ILE A 58 -13.25 -9.69 1.18
CA ILE A 58 -12.83 -9.80 2.58
C ILE A 58 -13.82 -9.02 3.45
N THR A 59 -14.78 -9.74 4.04
CA THR A 59 -15.89 -9.15 4.80
C THR A 59 -15.78 -9.35 6.32
N ASP A 60 -14.91 -10.24 6.78
CA ASP A 60 -14.66 -10.43 8.21
C ASP A 60 -13.91 -9.23 8.79
N PHE A 61 -14.48 -8.62 9.83
CA PHE A 61 -13.97 -7.36 10.39
C PHE A 61 -12.56 -7.50 11.00
N GLU A 62 -12.27 -8.61 11.68
CA GLU A 62 -10.95 -8.83 12.28
C GLU A 62 -9.90 -9.08 11.20
N HIS A 63 -10.25 -9.83 10.16
CA HIS A 63 -9.38 -9.99 8.99
C HIS A 63 -9.14 -8.67 8.28
N MET A 64 -10.18 -7.84 8.11
CA MET A 64 -10.05 -6.52 7.49
C MET A 64 -9.08 -5.62 8.27
N LYS A 65 -9.18 -5.65 9.61
CA LYS A 65 -8.31 -4.89 10.50
C LYS A 65 -6.85 -5.36 10.41
N ALA A 66 -6.62 -6.66 10.48
CA ALA A 66 -5.30 -7.25 10.41
C ALA A 66 -4.63 -7.02 9.04
N VAL A 67 -5.32 -7.31 7.94
CA VAL A 67 -4.82 -7.08 6.58
C VAL A 67 -4.51 -5.60 6.37
N SER A 68 -5.40 -4.70 6.80
CA SER A 68 -5.15 -3.26 6.66
C SER A 68 -3.95 -2.79 7.48
N ALA A 69 -3.70 -3.37 8.66
CA ALA A 69 -2.53 -3.06 9.47
C ALA A 69 -1.24 -3.53 8.78
N HIS A 70 -1.20 -4.76 8.27
CA HIS A 70 -0.05 -5.28 7.53
C HIS A 70 0.22 -4.51 6.23
N VAL A 71 -0.82 -4.06 5.52
CA VAL A 71 -0.64 -3.17 4.36
C VAL A 71 0.02 -1.86 4.80
N ARG A 72 -0.43 -1.23 5.90
CA ARG A 72 0.19 0.02 6.38
C ARG A 72 1.66 -0.19 6.75
N GLU A 73 1.98 -1.29 7.41
CA GLU A 73 3.34 -1.67 7.78
C GLU A 73 4.23 -1.85 6.54
N LEU A 74 3.76 -2.62 5.54
CA LEU A 74 4.48 -2.85 4.29
C LEU A 74 4.75 -1.55 3.53
N LEU A 75 3.76 -0.67 3.44
CA LEU A 75 3.88 0.62 2.77
C LEU A 75 4.68 1.65 3.60
N GLY A 76 4.87 1.40 4.89
CA GLY A 76 5.49 2.34 5.82
C GLY A 76 4.71 3.64 5.96
N ILE A 77 3.37 3.58 5.92
CA ILE A 77 2.46 4.72 6.11
C ILE A 77 1.92 4.73 7.54
N SER A 78 1.66 5.91 8.10
CA SER A 78 1.02 6.03 9.40
C SER A 78 -0.46 5.69 9.31
N GLU A 79 -0.98 5.16 10.42
CA GLU A 79 -2.41 5.08 10.61
C GLU A 79 -3.00 6.49 10.75
N PRO A 80 -4.09 6.81 10.03
CA PRO A 80 -4.77 8.09 10.21
C PRO A 80 -5.35 8.16 11.63
N LEU A 81 -4.91 9.17 12.40
CA LEU A 81 -5.44 9.42 13.73
C LEU A 81 -6.85 10.01 13.64
N TRP A 82 -7.76 9.55 14.50
CA TRP A 82 -9.12 10.08 14.61
C TRP A 82 -9.14 11.56 15.02
N SER A 83 -8.09 12.02 15.70
CA SER A 83 -7.92 13.40 16.18
C SER A 83 -7.20 14.31 15.17
N ARG A 84 -7.04 13.88 13.92
CA ARG A 84 -6.37 14.66 12.87
C ARG A 84 -7.18 15.91 12.51
N SER A 85 -6.49 17.03 12.26
CA SER A 85 -7.14 18.24 11.74
C SER A 85 -7.61 18.02 10.30
N ILE A 86 -8.80 18.54 9.96
CA ILE A 86 -9.29 18.57 8.57
C ILE A 86 -8.44 19.46 7.66
N ALA A 87 -7.61 20.35 8.23
CA ALA A 87 -6.68 21.20 7.50
C ALA A 87 -5.40 20.45 7.09
N ASP A 88 -5.10 19.32 7.74
CA ASP A 88 -3.94 18.52 7.40
C ASP A 88 -4.20 17.71 6.12
N PRO A 89 -3.17 17.42 5.29
CA PRO A 89 -3.32 16.58 4.11
C PRO A 89 -3.94 15.22 4.46
N PRO A 90 -4.74 14.57 3.60
CA PRO A 90 -5.47 13.36 3.99
C PRO A 90 -4.61 12.09 4.21
N CYS A 91 -3.32 12.10 3.88
CA CYS A 91 -2.37 11.03 4.21
C CYS A 91 -0.95 11.59 4.34
N ASP A 92 -0.04 10.85 4.96
CA ASP A 92 1.36 11.27 5.14
C ASP A 92 2.09 11.40 3.80
N ASP A 93 3.26 12.03 3.83
CA ASP A 93 4.12 12.21 2.65
C ASP A 93 4.40 10.90 1.91
N MET A 94 4.63 9.81 2.66
CA MET A 94 4.81 8.49 2.08
C MET A 94 3.54 8.00 1.36
N GLY A 95 2.37 8.18 1.97
CA GLY A 95 1.09 7.82 1.35
C GLY A 95 0.81 8.64 0.09
N MET A 96 1.14 9.93 0.09
CA MET A 96 1.02 10.79 -1.09
C MET A 96 1.96 10.34 -2.21
N PHE A 97 3.23 10.09 -1.88
CA PHE A 97 4.23 9.58 -2.82
C PHE A 97 3.82 8.24 -3.45
N LEU A 98 3.30 7.31 -2.64
CA LEU A 98 2.87 5.99 -3.13
C LEU A 98 1.64 6.08 -4.04
N LYS A 99 0.71 7.00 -3.78
CA LYS A 99 -0.42 7.29 -4.69
C LYS A 99 0.04 7.84 -6.04
N LEU A 100 1.15 8.58 -6.07
CA LEU A 100 1.76 9.02 -7.32
C LEU A 100 2.40 7.83 -8.06
N LYS A 101 3.16 6.98 -7.34
CA LYS A 101 3.82 5.78 -7.89
C LYS A 101 2.86 4.70 -8.38
N SER A 102 1.63 4.67 -7.88
CA SER A 102 0.63 3.69 -8.33
C SER A 102 0.11 3.95 -9.74
N ARG A 103 0.28 5.17 -10.26
CA ARG A 103 -0.14 5.53 -11.62
C ARG A 103 0.86 4.99 -12.63
N THR A 104 0.36 4.35 -13.69
CA THR A 104 1.19 3.91 -14.82
C THR A 104 1.54 5.13 -15.68
N LEU A 105 2.54 5.90 -15.25
CA LEU A 105 3.11 7.02 -15.99
C LEU A 105 4.62 6.83 -16.04
N GLU A 106 5.23 6.98 -17.22
CA GLU A 106 6.69 6.86 -17.39
C GLU A 106 7.47 7.79 -16.44
N LYS A 107 6.92 8.97 -16.18
CA LYS A 107 7.46 9.96 -15.24
C LYS A 107 7.30 9.57 -13.77
N ALA A 108 6.27 8.78 -13.43
CA ALA A 108 6.05 8.36 -12.05
C ALA A 108 7.13 7.37 -11.61
N ASP A 109 7.59 6.49 -12.50
CA ASP A 109 8.60 5.48 -12.17
C ASP A 109 10.00 6.09 -11.93
N SER A 110 10.38 7.16 -12.64
CA SER A 110 11.67 7.86 -12.43
C SER A 110 11.69 8.79 -11.21
N PHE A 111 10.52 9.20 -10.71
CA PHE A 111 10.42 10.16 -9.62
C PHE A 111 10.89 9.58 -8.27
N THR A 112 11.86 10.22 -7.63
CA THR A 112 12.43 9.73 -6.35
C THR A 112 11.74 10.38 -5.15
N TYR A 113 11.67 9.69 -4.01
CA TYR A 113 11.07 10.22 -2.79
C TYR A 113 11.70 11.56 -2.32
N THR A 114 13.01 11.73 -2.49
CA THR A 114 13.69 13.00 -2.17
C THR A 114 13.22 14.16 -3.05
N GLN A 115 12.97 13.91 -4.34
CA GLN A 115 12.41 14.89 -5.26
C GLN A 115 10.95 15.24 -4.88
N PHE A 116 10.19 14.26 -4.38
CA PHE A 116 8.83 14.50 -3.87
C PHE A 116 8.84 15.50 -2.72
N ILE A 117 9.65 15.25 -1.69
CA ILE A 117 9.73 16.12 -0.51
C ILE A 117 10.22 17.52 -0.87
N ASN A 118 11.22 17.63 -1.77
CA ASN A 118 11.76 18.92 -2.18
C ASN A 118 10.75 19.78 -2.97
N ASN A 119 9.82 19.16 -3.69
CA ASN A 119 8.79 19.88 -4.46
C ASN A 119 7.56 20.26 -3.61
N HIS A 120 7.43 19.71 -2.40
CA HIS A 120 6.28 19.90 -1.50
C HIS A 120 6.62 20.72 -0.24
N LYS A 121 7.84 21.25 -0.12
CA LYS A 121 8.25 22.27 0.86
C LYS A 121 8.24 23.65 0.22
#